data_AF-A0A0R3TTN4-F1
#
_entry.id   AF-A0A0R3TTN4-F1
#
_cell.length_a   1.000
_cell.length_b   1.000
_cell.length_c   1.000
_cell.angle_alpha   90.00
_cell.angle_beta   90.00
_cell.angle_gamma   90.00
#
_symmetry.space_group_name_H-M   'P 1'
#
loop_
_entity.id
_entity.type
_entity.pdbx_description
1 polymer ?
#
loop_
_entity_poly.entity_id
_entity_poly.type
_entity_poly.pdbx_seq_one_letter_code
_entity_poly.pdbx_strand_id
1 'polypeptide(L)' 'MIDSETSGTFHSPGWPNSYSSDSRCLFRFMAPPGRKILIEFAYFYVEGLYP' A
#
# COMPACT_ATOMS: atom_id res chain seq x y z
N MET A 1 -5.11 15.35 -12.41
CA MET A 1 -5.21 16.22 -11.21
C MET A 1 -5.41 15.32 -10.00
N ILE A 2 -4.31 14.97 -9.34
CA ILE A 2 -4.25 14.55 -7.93
C ILE A 2 -2.99 15.25 -7.42
N ASP A 3 -3.17 16.51 -7.07
CA ASP A 3 -2.14 17.40 -6.51
C ASP A 3 -2.55 17.88 -5.10
N SER A 4 -3.67 17.40 -4.55
CA SER A 4 -4.23 17.89 -3.29
C SER A 4 -3.91 17.03 -2.07
N GLU A 5 -3.45 15.78 -2.21
CA GLU A 5 -3.21 14.91 -1.04
C GLU A 5 -1.77 14.37 -1.02
N THR A 6 -1.05 14.70 0.06
CA THR A 6 0.36 14.33 0.26
C THR A 6 0.55 13.12 1.17
N SER A 7 -0.56 12.56 1.64
CA SER A 7 -0.66 11.41 2.54
C SER A 7 -1.94 10.66 2.22
N GLY A 8 -1.98 9.36 2.44
CA GLY A 8 -3.19 8.57 2.26
C GLY A 8 -3.01 7.18 2.83
N THR A 9 -4.09 6.39 2.83
CA THR A 9 -4.05 4.98 3.20
C THR A 9 -4.17 4.11 1.95
N PHE A 10 -3.54 2.95 1.97
CA PHE A 10 -3.69 1.92 0.96
C PHE A 10 -3.95 0.59 1.64
N HIS A 11 -4.63 -0.30 0.93
CA HIS A 11 -5.04 -1.59 1.44
C HIS A 11 -4.86 -2.66 0.38
N SER A 12 -4.70 -3.91 0.82
CA SER A 12 -4.83 -5.06 -0.05
C SER A 12 -6.24 -5.13 -0.64
N PRO A 13 -6.41 -5.72 -1.84
CA PRO A 13 -7.73 -6.04 -2.35
C PRO A 13 -8.53 -6.85 -1.32
N GLY A 14 -9.79 -6.48 -1.11
CA GLY A 14 -10.69 -7.19 -0.19
C GLY A 14 -10.56 -6.81 1.28
N TRP A 15 -9.58 -5.97 1.68
CA TRP A 15 -9.46 -5.49 3.07
C TRP A 15 -10.80 -4.93 3.59
N PRO A 16 -11.23 -5.28 4.81
CA PRO A 16 -10.49 -5.98 5.87
C PRO A 16 -10.48 -7.51 5.78
N ASN A 17 -11.09 -8.09 4.75
CA ASN A 17 -11.04 -9.53 4.51
C ASN A 17 -9.71 -9.93 3.86
N SER A 18 -9.48 -11.25 3.78
CA SER A 18 -8.32 -11.81 3.09
C SER A 18 -8.34 -11.46 1.60
N TYR A 19 -7.17 -11.18 1.05
CA TYR A 19 -6.99 -11.02 -0.39
C TYR A 19 -7.06 -12.40 -1.07
N SER A 20 -7.44 -12.45 -2.36
CA SER A 20 -7.50 -13.71 -3.11
C SER A 20 -6.10 -14.28 -3.31
N SER A 21 -5.94 -15.61 -3.25
CA SER A 21 -4.66 -16.25 -3.58
C SER A 21 -4.17 -15.83 -4.97
N ASP A 22 -2.85 -15.76 -5.14
CA ASP A 22 -2.17 -15.30 -6.36
C ASP A 22 -2.46 -13.83 -6.76
N SER A 23 -2.94 -12.99 -5.83
CA SER A 23 -3.17 -11.56 -6.08
C SER A 23 -1.90 -10.83 -6.52
N ARG A 24 -1.99 -10.05 -7.60
CA ARG A 24 -0.91 -9.16 -8.08
C ARG A 24 -1.35 -7.71 -7.94
N CYS A 25 -0.76 -6.98 -6.98
CA CYS A 25 -1.06 -5.57 -6.73
C CYS A 25 0.15 -4.71 -7.10
N LEU A 26 -0.09 -3.58 -7.78
CA LEU A 26 0.94 -2.59 -8.09
C LEU A 26 0.45 -1.20 -7.69
N PHE A 27 1.15 -0.61 -6.72
CA PHE A 27 0.88 0.74 -6.24
C PHE A 27 2.03 1.66 -6.66
N ARG A 28 1.70 2.83 -7.22
CA ARG A 28 2.68 3.84 -7.63
C ARG A 28 2.49 5.09 -6.78
N PHE A 29 3.41 5.30 -5.84
CA PHE A 29 3.45 6.49 -5.00
C PHE A 29 4.43 7.51 -5.61
N MET A 30 4.04 8.78 -5.68
CA MET A 30 4.86 9.85 -6.25
C MET A 30 4.89 11.03 -5.29
N ALA A 31 6.09 11.40 -4.82
CA ALA A 31 6.30 12.62 -4.04
C ALA A 31 6.76 13.75 -4.96
N PRO A 32 6.43 15.02 -4.62
CA PRO A 32 7.02 16.18 -5.26
C PRO A 32 8.55 16.22 -5.08
N PRO A 33 9.27 16.96 -5.94
CA PRO A 33 10.71 17.17 -5.78
C PRO A 33 11.09 17.65 -4.36
N GLY A 34 12.19 17.11 -3.83
CA GLY A 34 12.68 17.46 -2.49
C GLY A 34 11.91 16.81 -1.32
N ARG A 35 10.90 15.98 -1.59
CA ARG A 35 10.17 15.20 -0.57
C ARG A 35 10.45 13.70 -0.70
N LYS A 36 10.20 12.98 0.40
CA LYS A 36 10.28 11.51 0.49
C LYS A 36 8.89 10.94 0.74
N ILE A 37 8.69 9.70 0.31
CA ILE A 37 7.49 8.92 0.60
C ILE A 37 7.80 8.08 1.84
N LEU A 38 6.97 8.18 2.86
CA LEU A 38 6.99 7.31 4.03
C LEU A 38 5.82 6.33 3.92
N ILE A 39 6.10 5.04 4.11
CA ILE A 39 5.09 3.97 4.08
C ILE A 39 5.17 3.23 5.40
N GLU A 40 4.04 3.13 6.08
CA GLU A 40 3.89 2.41 7.34
C GLU A 40 2.77 1.40 7.22
N PHE A 41 3.00 0.18 7.70
CA PHE A 41 2.00 -0.89 7.70
C PHE A 41 1.42 -1.02 9.11
N ALA A 42 0.15 -0.64 9.26
CA ALA A 42 -0.59 -0.93 10.50
C ALA A 42 -0.92 -2.43 10.64
N TYR A 43 -1.11 -3.12 9.51
CA TYR A 43 -1.39 -4.54 9.44
C TYR A 43 -0.63 -5.16 8.27
N PHE A 44 0.01 -6.31 8.50
CA PHE A 44 0.78 -7.01 7.47
C PHE A 44 0.65 -8.53 7.65
N TYR A 45 -0.31 -9.11 6.92
CA TYR A 45 -0.58 -10.55 6.90
C TYR A 45 -0.46 -11.03 5.46
N VAL A 46 0.53 -11.88 5.17
CA VAL A 46 0.80 -12.38 3.81
C VAL A 46 1.01 -13.90 3.83
N GLU A 47 0.70 -14.55 2.70
CA GLU A 47 1.00 -15.95 2.41
C GLU A 47 2.52 -16.15 2.39
N GLY A 48 3.01 -17.20 3.07
CA GLY A 48 4.43 -17.53 3.13
C GLY A 48 4.89 -17.87 4.54
N LEU A 49 6.17 -18.26 4.66
CA LEU A 49 6.80 -18.43 5.96
C LEU A 49 7.07 -17.05 6.55
N TYR A 50 6.68 -16.88 7.81
CA TYR A 50 7.03 -15.70 8.60
C TYR A 50 8.58 -15.56 8.64
N PRO A 51 9.15 -14.35 8.42
CA PRO A 51 10.58 -14.10 8.59
C PRO A 51 11.02 -14.13 10.06
#